data_AF-A0AAV0EKL0-F1
#
_entry.id   AF-A0AAV0EKL0-F1
#
_cell.length_a   1.000
_cell.length_b   1.000
_cell.length_c   1.000
_cell.angle_alpha   90.00
_cell.angle_beta   90.00
_cell.angle_gamma   90.00
#
_symmetry.space_group_name_H-M   'P 1'
#
loop_
_entity.id
_entity.type
_entity.pdbx_description
1 polymer ?
#
loop_
_entity_poly.entity_id
_entity_poly.type
_entity_poly.pdbx_seq_one_letter_code
_entity_poly.pdbx_strand_id
1 'polypeptide(L)'
;MNICPHTQPIKGIRTGVAISIMTQKAELVIVPAPLVGHIVSIVELAKLLLDRDHRLSITVLIIRHPLDPIANTVVQAVLSADSRIRLLHLPEIEPPPAELLKCPENFITTYIKSLMPHVKHSIINNVLSSNPVDTPLAGIVFDLFCSSVVDVANELGVPSYLFYTSGAAFLGLNLYFPVMKKECTLSDPDSVVSTFSCPVPARVLPTFAFVEEGFKSFAYSGRKFREAKGMIINTFEELEPYAIKALASDPDLPPVYAVGPMLSPQDHHNGKEEILDWLSQQPPSSVVFLCFGSQGGFEAPQIHQIAEALERSGHRFLWSIRRPQSLNKAEVAGELSDLDGILPEGFAERTRERGGGVRVGPADRSSGAQSHGGVCVTLRLELHTREREARRSDRDVADVRGAADERVPAGEGVGGGGGADGGLPEDAGCGEGDHGR
;
A
#
# COMPACT_ATOMS: atom_id res chain seq x y z
N MET A 1 28.60 -3.28 -74.37
CA MET A 1 29.64 -2.26 -74.13
C MET A 1 29.76 -2.13 -72.62
N ASN A 2 30.68 -2.90 -72.03
CA ASN A 2 32.03 -2.48 -71.59
C ASN A 2 31.97 -1.77 -70.22
N ILE A 3 32.68 -2.12 -69.15
CA ILE A 3 33.72 -3.11 -68.82
C ILE A 3 33.63 -3.33 -67.29
N CYS A 4 34.12 -4.49 -66.82
CA CYS A 4 34.08 -5.10 -65.49
C CYS A 4 35.19 -4.54 -64.52
N PRO A 5 35.65 -5.23 -63.44
CA PRO A 5 35.27 -5.19 -62.01
C PRO A 5 36.45 -4.83 -61.04
N HIS A 6 36.23 -4.90 -59.71
CA HIS A 6 37.16 -5.19 -58.56
C HIS A 6 36.58 -4.50 -57.30
N THR A 7 36.45 -5.06 -56.08
CA THR A 7 37.25 -6.03 -55.30
C THR A 7 36.38 -6.59 -54.13
N GLN A 8 36.55 -7.87 -53.76
CA GLN A 8 35.99 -8.53 -52.55
C GLN A 8 36.86 -8.23 -51.28
N PRO A 9 36.68 -8.92 -50.12
CA PRO A 9 35.61 -8.86 -49.11
C PRO A 9 36.17 -8.56 -47.68
N ILE A 10 35.34 -8.14 -46.72
CA ILE A 10 35.71 -8.22 -45.28
C ILE A 10 34.75 -9.14 -44.52
N LYS A 11 35.39 -10.12 -43.88
CA LYS A 11 34.84 -11.19 -43.06
C LYS A 11 34.24 -10.66 -41.76
N GLY A 12 33.08 -11.20 -41.43
CA GLY A 12 32.79 -11.77 -40.10
C GLY A 12 32.39 -10.82 -38.98
N ILE A 13 31.08 -10.78 -38.69
CA ILE A 13 30.60 -10.77 -37.31
C ILE A 13 29.56 -11.89 -37.18
N ARG A 14 29.79 -12.70 -36.14
CA ARG A 14 29.07 -13.91 -35.80
C ARG A 14 27.59 -13.63 -35.52
N THR A 15 26.78 -14.53 -36.04
CA THR A 15 25.52 -15.04 -35.49
C THR A 15 25.30 -14.79 -34.00
N GLY A 16 24.07 -14.35 -33.67
CA GLY A 16 23.39 -14.79 -32.46
C GLY A 16 23.65 -13.95 -31.21
N VAL A 17 23.02 -12.78 -31.13
CA VAL A 17 22.41 -12.38 -29.86
C VAL A 17 20.92 -12.51 -30.08
N ALA A 18 20.43 -13.74 -29.95
CA ALA A 18 19.04 -13.94 -29.62
C ALA A 18 18.80 -13.13 -28.33
N ILE A 19 17.81 -12.24 -28.37
CA ILE A 19 17.15 -11.75 -27.18
C ILE A 19 16.66 -13.01 -26.47
N SER A 20 17.41 -13.48 -25.48
CA SER A 20 16.95 -14.52 -24.59
C SER A 20 15.87 -13.88 -23.73
N ILE A 21 14.64 -13.90 -24.25
CA ILE A 21 13.44 -13.80 -23.42
C ILE A 21 13.64 -14.90 -22.38
N MET A 22 13.89 -14.55 -21.11
CA MET A 22 14.16 -15.54 -20.06
C MET A 22 13.07 -16.61 -20.06
N THR A 23 13.26 -17.76 -20.69
CA THR A 23 12.26 -18.85 -20.79
C THR A 23 12.15 -19.66 -19.50
N GLN A 24 12.87 -19.28 -18.46
CA GLN A 24 13.01 -20.03 -17.21
C GLN A 24 11.99 -19.55 -16.17
N LYS A 25 11.48 -20.49 -15.35
CA LYS A 25 10.68 -20.13 -14.18
C LYS A 25 11.56 -19.41 -13.18
N ALA A 26 10.96 -18.60 -12.31
CA ALA A 26 11.69 -17.89 -11.28
C ALA A 26 10.91 -17.94 -9.97
N GLU A 27 11.62 -18.04 -8.85
CA GLU A 27 11.01 -17.92 -7.53
C GLU A 27 11.48 -16.64 -6.85
N LEU A 28 10.57 -15.95 -6.17
CA LEU A 28 10.90 -14.89 -5.21
C LEU A 28 10.59 -15.37 -3.80
N VAL A 29 11.42 -14.96 -2.85
CA VAL A 29 11.10 -15.06 -1.43
C VAL A 29 10.65 -13.69 -0.92
N ILE A 30 9.53 -13.62 -0.20
CA ILE A 30 9.06 -12.38 0.42
C ILE A 30 9.12 -12.53 1.95
N VAL A 31 9.70 -11.53 2.62
CA VAL A 31 9.82 -11.44 4.08
C VAL A 31 9.04 -10.22 4.60
N PRO A 32 7.73 -10.36 4.88
CA PRO A 32 6.91 -9.29 5.42
C PRO A 32 7.20 -9.01 6.90
N ALA A 33 7.05 -7.75 7.31
CA ALA A 33 6.92 -7.43 8.73
C ALA A 33 5.58 -7.95 9.26
N PRO A 34 5.51 -8.45 10.51
CA PRO A 34 4.32 -9.06 11.07
C PRO A 34 3.28 -8.02 11.53
N LEU A 35 2.97 -7.02 10.71
CA LEU A 35 2.06 -5.93 11.00
C LEU A 35 0.95 -5.89 9.95
N VAL A 36 -0.32 -5.75 10.36
CA VAL A 36 -1.49 -5.87 9.45
C VAL A 36 -1.35 -5.00 8.20
N GLY A 37 -0.99 -3.71 8.35
CA GLY A 37 -0.82 -2.81 7.20
C GLY A 37 0.27 -3.24 6.22
N HIS A 38 1.34 -3.86 6.73
CA HIS A 38 2.46 -4.34 5.93
C HIS A 38 2.13 -5.64 5.19
N ILE A 39 1.47 -6.57 5.89
CA ILE A 39 1.07 -7.86 5.31
C ILE A 39 0.13 -7.63 4.13
N VAL A 40 -0.89 -6.78 4.30
CA VAL A 40 -1.90 -6.54 3.26
C VAL A 40 -1.26 -5.98 1.98
N SER A 41 -0.44 -4.93 2.07
CA SER A 41 0.20 -4.34 0.90
C SER A 41 1.19 -5.29 0.23
N ILE A 42 1.88 -6.14 1.01
CA ILE A 42 2.75 -7.20 0.47
C ILE A 42 1.96 -8.24 -0.30
N VAL A 43 0.77 -8.64 0.17
CA VAL A 43 -0.02 -9.62 -0.58
C VAL A 43 -0.48 -9.06 -1.92
N GLU A 44 -0.90 -7.79 -1.95
CA GLU A 44 -1.31 -7.15 -3.21
C GLU A 44 -0.12 -6.98 -4.16
N LEU A 45 1.08 -6.69 -3.64
CA LEU A 45 2.31 -6.75 -4.45
C LEU A 45 2.55 -8.16 -5.01
N ALA A 46 2.42 -9.19 -4.18
CA ALA A 46 2.65 -10.58 -4.62
C ALA A 46 1.68 -10.98 -5.74
N LYS A 47 0.39 -10.64 -5.60
CA LYS A 47 -0.63 -10.85 -6.65
C LYS A 47 -0.27 -10.10 -7.92
N LEU A 48 0.07 -8.81 -7.82
CA LEU A 48 0.46 -8.00 -8.98
C LEU A 48 1.65 -8.62 -9.74
N LEU A 49 2.68 -9.08 -9.03
CA LEU A 49 3.85 -9.70 -9.66
C LEU A 49 3.47 -11.01 -10.36
N LEU A 50 2.64 -11.83 -9.74
CA LEU A 50 2.16 -13.09 -10.29
C LEU A 50 1.21 -12.91 -11.49
N ASP A 51 0.40 -11.85 -11.49
CA ASP A 51 -0.48 -11.52 -12.61
C ASP A 51 0.31 -11.02 -13.84
N ARG A 52 1.46 -10.38 -13.60
CA ARG A 52 2.33 -9.87 -14.66
C ARG A 52 3.23 -10.93 -15.28
N ASP A 53 3.58 -11.99 -14.54
CA ASP A 53 4.41 -13.08 -15.07
C ASP A 53 3.97 -14.45 -14.53
N HIS A 54 3.39 -15.27 -15.41
CA HIS A 54 2.94 -16.63 -15.09
C HIS A 54 4.07 -17.61 -14.74
N ARG A 55 5.33 -17.25 -15.00
CA ARG A 55 6.50 -18.10 -14.71
C ARG A 55 7.07 -17.84 -13.32
N LEU A 56 6.55 -16.81 -12.64
CA LEU A 56 6.93 -16.46 -11.29
C LEU A 56 6.17 -17.33 -10.28
N SER A 57 6.89 -17.82 -9.27
CA SER A 57 6.34 -18.35 -8.04
C SER A 57 6.86 -17.55 -6.85
N ILE A 58 6.12 -17.56 -5.75
CA ILE A 58 6.46 -16.77 -4.57
C ILE A 58 6.42 -17.66 -3.32
N THR A 59 7.47 -17.62 -2.52
CA THR A 59 7.47 -18.15 -1.17
C THR A 59 7.44 -17.00 -0.15
N VAL A 60 6.43 -16.96 0.72
CA VAL A 60 6.32 -15.94 1.78
C VAL A 60 6.76 -16.55 3.11
N LEU A 61 7.76 -15.94 3.76
CA LEU A 61 8.22 -16.33 5.08
C LEU A 61 7.39 -15.62 6.15
N ILE A 62 6.52 -16.36 6.83
CA ILE A 62 5.61 -15.82 7.82
C ILE A 62 6.32 -15.68 9.17
N ILE A 63 6.55 -14.43 9.55
CA ILE A 63 6.90 -14.04 10.92
C ILE A 63 5.61 -13.90 11.73
N ARG A 64 5.54 -14.51 12.91
CA ARG A 64 4.43 -14.28 13.86
C ARG A 64 4.72 -13.04 14.70
N HIS A 65 3.74 -12.17 14.87
CA HIS A 65 3.87 -11.04 15.78
C HIS A 65 3.86 -11.56 17.22
N PRO A 66 4.82 -11.15 18.08
CA PRO A 66 4.93 -11.68 19.44
C PRO A 66 3.78 -11.21 20.37
N LEU A 67 3.15 -10.09 20.03
CA LEU A 67 2.16 -9.41 20.90
C LEU A 67 0.82 -9.12 20.22
N ASP A 68 0.63 -9.48 18.95
CA ASP A 68 -0.56 -9.09 18.17
C ASP A 68 -1.20 -10.31 17.48
N PRO A 69 -2.21 -10.92 18.12
CA PRO A 69 -2.95 -12.03 17.53
C PRO A 69 -3.64 -11.67 16.20
N ILE A 70 -4.02 -10.41 16.00
CA ILE A 70 -4.78 -9.98 14.80
C ILE A 70 -3.88 -10.02 13.58
N ALA A 71 -2.66 -9.50 13.69
CA ALA A 71 -1.65 -9.62 12.65
C ALA A 71 -1.46 -11.08 12.22
N ASN A 72 -1.39 -12.00 13.19
CA ASN A 72 -1.22 -13.43 12.93
C ASN A 72 -2.42 -14.04 12.17
N THR A 73 -3.65 -13.64 12.48
CA THR A 73 -4.86 -14.09 11.76
C THR A 73 -4.92 -13.55 10.34
N VAL A 74 -4.54 -12.29 10.12
CA VAL A 74 -4.59 -11.66 8.78
C VAL A 74 -3.67 -12.40 7.80
N VAL A 75 -2.45 -12.77 8.21
CA VAL A 75 -1.55 -13.54 7.34
C VAL A 75 -2.20 -14.80 6.77
N GLN A 76 -2.91 -15.55 7.62
CA GLN A 76 -3.53 -16.82 7.22
C GLN A 76 -4.69 -16.63 6.26
N ALA A 77 -5.43 -15.53 6.38
CA ALA A 77 -6.64 -15.29 5.59
C ALA A 77 -6.33 -14.77 4.18
N VAL A 78 -5.22 -14.04 3.98
CA VAL A 78 -5.00 -13.27 2.74
C VAL A 78 -4.24 -14.08 1.68
N LEU A 79 -3.63 -15.23 2.02
CA LEU A 79 -2.66 -15.92 1.15
C LEU A 79 -3.06 -17.32 0.64
N SER A 80 -4.33 -17.72 0.71
CA SER A 80 -4.74 -19.10 0.38
C SER A 80 -5.37 -19.31 -1.00
N ALA A 81 -5.32 -18.32 -1.91
CA ALA A 81 -6.03 -18.41 -3.20
C ALA A 81 -5.15 -18.78 -4.41
N ASP A 82 -3.87 -18.41 -4.44
CA ASP A 82 -3.00 -18.67 -5.60
C ASP A 82 -2.04 -19.83 -5.33
N SER A 83 -2.17 -20.89 -6.13
CA SER A 83 -1.31 -22.09 -6.06
C SER A 83 0.20 -21.84 -6.27
N ARG A 84 0.57 -20.67 -6.81
CA ARG A 84 1.97 -20.24 -7.01
C ARG A 84 2.57 -19.58 -5.76
N ILE A 85 1.75 -19.36 -4.72
CA ILE A 85 2.18 -18.83 -3.43
C ILE A 85 2.35 -19.98 -2.45
N ARG A 86 3.56 -20.12 -1.91
CA ARG A 86 3.90 -21.04 -0.83
C ARG A 86 4.13 -20.27 0.46
N LEU A 87 3.56 -20.73 1.57
CA LEU A 87 3.74 -20.11 2.88
C LEU A 87 4.66 -20.97 3.74
N LEU A 88 5.70 -20.36 4.30
CA LEU A 88 6.60 -21.02 5.24
C LEU A 88 6.57 -20.26 6.56
N HIS A 89 6.12 -20.93 7.61
CA HIS A 89 6.12 -20.39 8.96
C HIS A 89 7.51 -20.46 9.56
N LEU A 90 8.02 -19.32 10.03
CA LEU A 90 9.23 -19.32 10.84
C LEU A 90 8.91 -19.81 12.26
N PRO A 91 9.88 -20.46 12.95
CA PRO A 91 9.72 -20.85 14.34
C PRO A 91 9.41 -19.66 15.24
N GLU A 92 8.61 -19.90 16.28
CA GLU A 92 8.43 -18.93 17.36
C GLU A 92 9.69 -18.92 18.23
N ILE A 93 10.14 -17.71 18.57
CA ILE A 93 11.26 -17.46 19.48
C ILE A 93 10.81 -16.52 20.59
N GLU A 94 11.56 -16.51 21.69
CA GLU A 94 11.35 -15.58 22.79
C GLU A 94 11.36 -14.12 22.28
N PRO A 95 10.36 -13.29 22.66
CA PRO A 95 10.36 -11.89 22.29
C PRO A 95 11.50 -11.13 22.98
N PRO A 96 11.90 -9.96 22.44
CA PRO A 96 12.85 -9.09 23.12
C PRO A 96 12.31 -8.61 24.47
N PRO A 97 13.18 -8.11 25.37
CA PRO A 97 12.77 -7.57 26.66
C PRO A 97 11.71 -6.47 26.53
N ALA A 98 10.74 -6.45 27.44
CA ALA A 98 9.61 -5.51 27.41
C ALA A 98 10.04 -4.04 27.50
N GLU A 99 11.24 -3.75 28.05
CA GLU A 99 11.82 -2.41 28.11
C GLU A 99 11.99 -1.78 26.72
N LEU A 100 12.17 -2.59 25.68
CA LEU A 100 12.28 -2.11 24.30
C LEU A 100 10.95 -1.59 23.75
N LEU A 101 9.81 -1.89 24.35
CA LEU A 101 8.50 -1.38 23.92
C LEU A 101 8.37 0.15 24.07
N LYS A 102 9.30 0.80 24.79
CA LYS A 102 9.43 2.27 24.79
C LYS A 102 9.66 2.84 23.38
N CYS A 103 10.26 2.04 22.49
CA CYS A 103 10.35 2.32 21.06
C CYS A 103 9.85 1.08 20.30
N PRO A 104 8.54 1.02 19.97
CA PRO A 104 7.93 -0.14 19.32
C PRO A 104 8.66 -0.58 18.04
N GLU A 105 9.20 0.37 17.27
CA GLU A 105 9.97 0.09 16.07
C GLU A 105 11.30 -0.63 16.39
N ASN A 106 11.99 -0.22 17.46
CA ASN A 106 13.19 -0.91 17.91
C ASN A 106 12.88 -2.32 18.43
N PHE A 107 11.77 -2.49 19.14
CA PHE A 107 11.30 -3.81 19.58
C PHE A 107 11.07 -4.75 18.37
N ILE A 108 10.32 -4.29 17.35
CA ILE A 108 10.00 -5.10 16.17
C ILE A 108 11.25 -5.41 15.33
N THR A 109 12.11 -4.42 15.06
CA THR A 109 13.35 -4.65 14.31
C THR A 109 14.30 -5.60 15.04
N THR A 110 14.39 -5.51 16.37
CA THR A 110 15.18 -6.43 17.19
C THR A 110 14.64 -7.86 17.12
N TYR A 111 13.32 -8.03 17.23
CA TYR A 111 12.67 -9.33 17.11
C TYR A 111 12.86 -9.97 15.72
N ILE A 112 12.69 -9.19 14.65
CA ILE A 112 12.92 -9.68 13.28
C ILE A 112 14.38 -10.07 13.10
N LYS A 113 15.31 -9.28 13.63
CA LYS A 113 16.74 -9.56 13.54
C LYS A 113 17.13 -10.88 14.22
N SER A 114 16.53 -11.23 15.36
CA SER A 114 16.80 -12.53 16.01
C SER A 114 16.26 -13.73 15.22
N LEU A 115 15.35 -13.51 14.26
CA LEU A 115 14.86 -14.54 13.35
C LEU A 115 15.75 -14.78 12.11
N MET A 116 16.79 -13.98 11.88
CA MET A 116 17.64 -14.11 10.68
C MET A 116 18.28 -15.49 10.48
N PRO A 117 18.76 -16.20 11.53
CA PRO A 117 19.21 -17.58 11.38
C PRO A 117 18.12 -18.52 10.86
N HIS A 118 16.87 -18.33 11.29
CA HIS A 118 15.72 -19.11 10.85
C HIS A 118 15.27 -18.74 9.43
N VAL A 119 15.35 -17.45 9.05
CA VAL A 119 15.12 -16.98 7.67
C VAL A 119 16.12 -17.68 6.74
N LYS A 120 17.41 -17.60 7.05
CA LYS A 120 18.47 -18.23 6.26
C LYS A 120 18.26 -19.74 6.13
N HIS A 121 18.01 -20.42 7.25
CA HIS A 121 17.77 -21.87 7.26
C HIS A 121 16.54 -22.26 6.42
N SER A 122 15.46 -21.48 6.51
CA SER A 122 14.23 -21.74 5.75
C SER A 122 14.44 -21.59 4.25
N ILE A 123 15.18 -20.57 3.83
CA ILE A 123 15.53 -20.35 2.42
C ILE A 123 16.41 -21.50 1.91
N ILE A 124 17.44 -21.89 2.65
CA ILE A 124 18.34 -22.99 2.23
C ILE A 124 17.53 -24.29 2.05
N ASN A 125 16.77 -24.70 3.05
CA ASN A 125 16.19 -26.04 3.07
C ASN A 125 14.91 -26.16 2.22
N ASN A 126 14.10 -25.11 2.13
CA ASN A 126 12.78 -25.20 1.49
C ASN A 126 12.73 -24.53 0.11
N VAL A 127 13.65 -23.61 -0.18
CA VAL A 127 13.71 -22.88 -1.45
C VAL A 127 14.88 -23.43 -2.26
N LEU A 128 16.12 -23.24 -1.79
CA LEU A 128 17.31 -23.64 -2.55
C LEU A 128 17.46 -25.16 -2.71
N SER A 129 17.20 -25.96 -1.67
CA SER A 129 17.29 -27.42 -1.76
C SER A 129 16.12 -28.09 -2.48
N SER A 130 14.95 -27.43 -2.53
CA SER A 130 13.75 -28.00 -3.14
C SER A 130 13.53 -27.54 -4.58
N ASN A 131 14.30 -26.56 -5.05
CA ASN A 131 14.08 -25.99 -6.37
C ASN A 131 14.54 -26.93 -7.47
N PRO A 132 13.67 -27.25 -8.45
CA PRO A 132 14.10 -27.85 -9.69
C PRO A 132 15.18 -26.97 -10.31
N VAL A 133 16.12 -27.57 -11.04
CA VAL A 133 17.17 -26.85 -11.80
C VAL A 133 16.57 -25.74 -12.70
N ASP A 134 15.29 -25.86 -13.04
CA ASP A 134 14.55 -24.95 -13.92
C ASP A 134 13.82 -23.78 -13.22
N THR A 135 13.91 -23.64 -11.89
CA THR A 135 13.31 -22.52 -11.13
C THR A 135 14.33 -21.89 -10.15
N PRO A 136 15.27 -21.06 -10.62
CA PRO A 136 16.19 -20.34 -9.74
C PRO A 136 15.49 -19.33 -8.82
N LEU A 137 16.09 -19.11 -7.64
CA LEU A 137 15.72 -18.01 -6.75
C LEU A 137 16.20 -16.69 -7.35
N ALA A 138 15.25 -15.88 -7.83
CA ALA A 138 15.52 -14.62 -8.52
C ALA A 138 15.77 -13.43 -7.57
N GLY A 139 15.39 -13.55 -6.30
CA GLY A 139 15.63 -12.52 -5.29
C GLY A 139 14.80 -12.66 -4.03
N ILE A 140 15.13 -11.82 -3.05
CA ILE A 140 14.40 -11.71 -1.78
C ILE A 140 13.80 -10.31 -1.67
N VAL A 141 12.47 -10.22 -1.61
CA VAL A 141 11.75 -8.97 -1.33
C VAL A 141 11.57 -8.85 0.17
N PHE A 142 12.00 -7.74 0.77
CA PHE A 142 11.92 -7.55 2.22
C PHE A 142 11.19 -6.26 2.58
N ASP A 143 10.42 -6.30 3.65
CA ASP A 143 9.73 -5.13 4.23
C ASP A 143 10.72 -4.12 4.84
N LEU A 144 10.31 -2.85 5.00
CA LEU A 144 11.12 -1.81 5.64
C LEU A 144 11.66 -2.19 7.04
N PHE A 145 10.92 -2.97 7.84
CA PHE A 145 11.41 -3.43 9.15
C PHE A 145 12.32 -4.66 9.09
N CYS A 146 12.43 -5.29 7.91
CA CYS A 146 13.19 -6.52 7.67
C CYS A 146 14.56 -6.24 7.04
N SER A 147 15.16 -5.07 7.28
CA SER A 147 16.41 -4.64 6.65
C SER A 147 17.60 -5.59 6.89
N SER A 148 17.58 -6.36 7.99
CA SER A 148 18.58 -7.39 8.27
C SER A 148 18.57 -8.57 7.29
N VAL A 149 17.50 -8.74 6.50
CA VAL A 149 17.42 -9.76 5.43
C VAL A 149 18.46 -9.51 4.33
N VAL A 150 18.91 -8.26 4.16
CA VAL A 150 19.96 -7.92 3.20
C VAL A 150 21.26 -8.68 3.49
N ASP A 151 21.65 -8.81 4.76
CA ASP A 151 22.85 -9.59 5.14
C ASP A 151 22.69 -11.08 4.78
N VAL A 152 21.50 -11.65 5.01
CA VAL A 152 21.18 -13.03 4.62
C VAL A 152 21.24 -13.21 3.11
N ALA A 153 20.68 -12.26 2.35
CA ALA A 153 20.70 -12.29 0.88
C ALA A 153 22.14 -12.26 0.34
N ASN A 154 22.99 -11.40 0.90
CA ASN A 154 24.40 -11.28 0.55
C ASN A 154 25.18 -12.57 0.85
N GLU A 155 24.96 -13.18 2.02
CA GLU A 155 25.59 -14.47 2.39
C GLU A 155 25.17 -15.62 1.45
N LEU A 156 23.97 -15.56 0.89
CA LEU A 156 23.45 -16.55 -0.06
C LEU A 156 23.79 -16.22 -1.52
N GLY A 157 24.38 -15.04 -1.80
CA GLY A 157 24.66 -14.58 -3.16
C GLY A 157 23.41 -14.27 -3.99
N VAL A 158 22.31 -13.90 -3.34
CA VAL A 158 20.99 -13.65 -3.96
C VAL A 158 20.67 -12.16 -3.89
N PRO A 159 20.11 -11.54 -4.94
CA PRO A 159 19.74 -10.11 -4.88
C PRO A 159 18.58 -9.87 -3.93
N SER A 160 18.61 -8.75 -3.21
CA SER A 160 17.50 -8.28 -2.36
C SER A 160 16.80 -7.07 -2.97
N TYR A 161 15.49 -6.93 -2.71
CA TYR A 161 14.68 -5.79 -3.15
C TYR A 161 13.88 -5.27 -1.96
N LEU A 162 13.95 -3.97 -1.70
CA LEU A 162 13.14 -3.35 -0.67
C LEU A 162 11.70 -3.22 -1.16
N PHE A 163 10.72 -3.65 -0.36
CA PHE A 163 9.36 -3.17 -0.48
C PHE A 163 9.06 -2.19 0.65
N TYR A 164 8.93 -0.92 0.28
CA TYR A 164 8.66 0.17 1.18
C TYR A 164 7.16 0.42 1.24
N THR A 165 6.56 -0.02 2.35
CA THR A 165 5.11 0.04 2.57
C THR A 165 4.60 1.46 2.84
N SER A 166 5.50 2.42 3.14
CA SER A 166 5.20 3.84 3.33
C SER A 166 5.53 4.69 2.09
N GLY A 167 5.37 6.02 2.19
CA GLY A 167 5.60 6.97 1.11
C GLY A 167 7.07 7.21 0.77
N ALA A 168 7.32 7.74 -0.43
CA ALA A 168 8.65 8.07 -0.95
C ALA A 168 9.34 9.18 -0.12
N ALA A 169 8.61 10.18 0.36
CA ALA A 169 9.16 11.21 1.23
C ALA A 169 9.78 10.63 2.50
N PHE A 170 9.11 9.66 3.11
CA PHE A 170 9.57 8.97 4.31
C PHE A 170 10.75 8.04 4.04
N LEU A 171 10.80 7.38 2.87
CA LEU A 171 11.97 6.62 2.44
C LEU A 171 13.21 7.53 2.36
N GLY A 172 13.08 8.73 1.80
CA GLY A 172 14.20 9.68 1.78
C GLY A 172 14.68 10.10 3.17
N LEU A 173 13.77 10.31 4.12
CA LEU A 173 14.13 10.52 5.52
C LEU A 173 14.89 9.32 6.10
N ASN A 174 14.45 8.10 5.81
CA ASN A 174 15.11 6.88 6.25
C ASN A 174 16.53 6.76 5.70
N LEU A 175 16.70 7.10 4.42
CA LEU A 175 18.00 7.16 3.75
C LEU A 175 18.87 8.28 4.31
N TYR A 176 18.31 9.32 4.92
CA TYR A 176 19.06 10.41 5.54
C TYR A 176 19.59 10.08 6.95
N PHE A 177 18.93 9.22 7.73
CA PHE A 177 19.42 8.87 9.09
C PHE A 177 20.87 8.36 9.16
N PRO A 178 21.39 7.53 8.22
CA PRO A 178 22.79 7.12 8.21
C PRO A 178 23.83 8.25 8.19
N VAL A 179 23.48 9.42 7.64
CA VAL A 179 24.39 10.57 7.56
C VAL A 179 24.24 11.53 8.73
N MET A 180 23.20 11.36 9.54
CA MET A 180 23.00 12.12 10.77
C MET A 180 23.96 11.63 11.86
N LYS A 181 24.48 12.57 12.66
CA LYS A 181 25.48 12.27 13.70
C LYS A 181 24.89 11.77 15.01
N LYS A 182 23.62 12.11 15.27
CA LYS A 182 22.89 11.83 16.51
C LYS A 182 21.39 11.87 16.25
N GLU A 183 20.63 11.35 17.21
CA GLU A 183 19.19 11.48 17.32
C GLU A 183 18.74 12.95 17.34
N CYS A 184 17.49 13.16 16.93
CA CYS A 184 16.87 14.48 16.86
C CYS A 184 16.52 15.01 18.26
N THR A 185 16.43 16.33 18.38
CA THR A 185 15.85 17.03 19.51
C THR A 185 14.73 17.97 19.05
N LEU A 186 13.77 18.27 19.92
CA LEU A 186 12.67 19.19 19.56
C LEU A 186 13.14 20.63 19.28
N SER A 187 14.35 20.97 19.73
CA SER A 187 15.02 22.25 19.44
C SER A 187 15.84 22.26 18.15
N ASP A 188 15.94 21.12 17.45
CA ASP A 188 16.67 21.06 16.19
C ASP A 188 15.97 21.93 15.13
N PRO A 189 16.76 22.53 14.20
CA PRO A 189 16.17 23.24 13.08
C PRO A 189 15.35 22.31 12.19
N ASP A 190 14.51 22.90 11.36
CA ASP A 190 13.72 22.16 10.38
C ASP A 190 14.62 21.28 9.50
N SER A 191 14.21 20.02 9.35
CA SER A 191 14.94 19.03 8.58
C SER A 191 14.85 19.31 7.09
N VAL A 192 16.02 19.44 6.46
CA VAL A 192 16.16 19.60 5.02
C VAL A 192 16.65 18.27 4.45
N VAL A 193 15.72 17.48 3.93
CA VAL A 193 15.98 16.20 3.27
C VAL A 193 15.68 16.35 1.78
N SER A 194 16.45 15.72 0.91
CA SER A 194 16.30 15.85 -0.55
C SER A 194 14.91 15.50 -1.07
N THR A 195 14.19 14.61 -0.38
CA THR A 195 12.82 14.20 -0.72
C THR A 195 11.73 15.09 -0.15
N PHE A 196 12.06 16.10 0.67
CA PHE A 196 11.12 17.08 1.16
C PHE A 196 11.13 18.31 0.26
N SER A 197 9.94 18.73 -0.20
CA SER A 197 9.80 19.94 -1.02
C SER A 197 10.00 21.24 -0.23
N CYS A 198 9.93 21.17 1.10
CA CYS A 198 10.20 22.26 2.02
C CYS A 198 10.82 21.73 3.32
N PRO A 199 11.47 22.59 4.13
CA PRO A 199 11.97 22.19 5.45
C PRO A 199 10.84 21.63 6.33
N VAL A 200 11.11 20.52 7.02
CA VAL A 200 10.13 19.81 7.86
C VAL A 200 10.44 20.04 9.33
N PRO A 201 9.52 20.61 10.13
CA PRO A 201 9.77 20.86 11.55
C PRO A 201 10.11 19.60 12.35
N ALA A 202 11.06 19.70 13.28
CA ALA A 202 11.45 18.56 14.12
C ALA A 202 10.25 17.88 14.78
N ARG A 203 9.29 18.67 15.33
CA ARG A 203 8.11 18.15 16.03
C ARG A 203 7.19 17.19 15.24
N VAL A 204 7.32 17.11 13.91
CA VAL A 204 6.54 16.17 13.08
C VAL A 204 7.35 14.98 12.60
N LEU A 205 8.63 14.88 12.98
CA LEU A 205 9.43 13.70 12.73
C LEU A 205 8.92 12.51 13.56
N PRO A 206 9.16 11.27 13.11
CA PRO A 206 8.76 10.09 13.87
C PRO A 206 9.38 10.07 15.27
N THR A 207 8.63 9.55 16.24
CA THR A 207 9.07 9.43 17.64
C THR A 207 10.39 8.69 17.80
N PHE A 208 10.61 7.63 17.01
CA PHE A 208 11.86 6.86 17.04
C PHE A 208 13.09 7.71 16.68
N ALA A 209 12.94 8.83 15.96
CA ALA A 209 14.04 9.72 15.61
C ALA A 209 14.60 10.48 16.83
N PHE A 210 13.84 10.56 17.93
CA PHE A 210 14.20 11.22 19.19
C PHE A 210 14.69 10.23 20.27
N VAL A 211 14.72 8.94 19.95
CA VAL A 211 15.15 7.88 20.86
C VAL A 211 16.41 7.25 20.27
N GLU A 212 17.50 7.22 21.04
CA GLU A 212 18.82 6.78 20.55
C GLU A 212 18.77 5.40 19.88
N GLU A 213 18.10 4.43 20.50
CA GLU A 213 17.96 3.08 19.96
C GLU A 213 17.11 3.03 18.68
N GLY A 214 16.02 3.81 18.65
CA GLY A 214 15.15 3.95 17.48
C GLY A 214 15.89 4.57 16.30
N PHE A 215 16.60 5.66 16.54
CA PHE A 215 17.46 6.34 15.57
C PHE A 215 18.53 5.39 15.03
N LYS A 216 19.25 4.66 15.90
CA LYS A 216 20.27 3.69 15.49
C LYS A 216 19.70 2.56 14.64
N SER A 217 18.51 2.06 14.99
CA SER A 217 17.82 1.02 14.21
C SER A 217 17.49 1.50 12.80
N PHE A 218 16.89 2.69 12.67
CA PHE A 218 16.56 3.26 11.36
C PHE A 218 17.77 3.73 10.56
N ALA A 219 18.85 4.19 11.21
CA ALA A 219 20.13 4.45 10.56
C ALA A 219 20.77 3.15 10.04
N TYR A 220 20.61 2.01 10.72
CA TYR A 220 21.01 0.72 10.19
C TYR A 220 20.16 0.33 8.97
N SER A 221 18.84 0.44 9.06
CA SER A 221 17.94 0.15 7.94
C SER A 221 18.23 1.02 6.71
N GLY A 222 18.45 2.33 6.88
CA GLY A 222 18.79 3.25 5.80
C GLY A 222 20.12 2.91 5.09
N ARG A 223 21.10 2.31 5.79
CA ARG A 223 22.31 1.76 5.15
C ARG A 223 21.98 0.51 4.33
N LYS A 224 21.22 -0.42 4.91
CA LYS A 224 20.82 -1.66 4.24
C LYS A 224 19.93 -1.45 3.02
N PHE A 225 19.07 -0.43 3.02
CA PHE A 225 18.25 -0.09 1.85
C PHE A 225 19.09 0.28 0.62
N ARG A 226 20.26 0.90 0.81
CA ARG A 226 21.20 1.23 -0.29
C ARG A 226 21.90 0.02 -0.87
N GLU A 227 22.03 -1.06 -0.10
CA GLU A 227 22.63 -2.32 -0.54
C GLU A 227 21.64 -3.17 -1.37
N ALA A 228 20.34 -2.83 -1.37
CA ALA A 228 19.34 -3.53 -2.16
C ALA A 228 19.55 -3.30 -3.67
N LYS A 229 19.10 -4.25 -4.50
CA LYS A 229 19.15 -4.15 -5.97
C LYS A 229 18.06 -3.23 -6.54
N GLY A 230 17.02 -2.94 -5.78
CA GLY A 230 15.93 -2.06 -6.17
C GLY A 230 15.01 -1.73 -5.01
N MET A 231 14.32 -0.59 -5.10
CA MET A 231 13.39 -0.09 -4.09
C MET A 231 11.99 0.03 -4.71
N ILE A 232 11.08 -0.82 -4.25
CA ILE A 232 9.69 -0.86 -4.67
C ILE A 232 8.89 -0.09 -3.61
N ILE A 233 8.17 0.96 -4.00
CA ILE A 233 7.49 1.86 -3.08
C ILE A 233 5.99 1.78 -3.32
N ASN A 234 5.21 1.64 -2.24
CA ASN A 234 3.75 1.65 -2.28
C ASN A 234 3.19 3.09 -2.42
N THR A 235 3.52 3.73 -3.54
CA THR A 235 3.07 5.07 -3.93
C THR A 235 2.98 5.17 -5.46
N PHE A 236 2.50 6.28 -5.98
CA PHE A 236 2.44 6.55 -7.43
C PHE A 236 2.94 7.96 -7.74
N GLU A 237 3.38 8.19 -8.98
CA GLU A 237 4.13 9.38 -9.37
C GLU A 237 3.35 10.68 -9.15
N GLU A 238 2.05 10.67 -9.43
CA GLU A 238 1.17 11.83 -9.29
C GLU A 238 0.95 12.24 -7.82
N LEU A 239 1.14 11.33 -6.86
CA LEU A 239 0.99 11.62 -5.43
C LEU A 239 2.25 12.25 -4.83
N GLU A 240 3.43 11.73 -5.18
CA GLU A 240 4.71 12.14 -4.58
C GLU A 240 5.78 12.51 -5.64
N PRO A 241 5.46 13.38 -6.62
CA PRO A 241 6.33 13.60 -7.78
C PRO A 241 7.71 14.15 -7.39
N TYR A 242 7.75 15.04 -6.40
CA TYR A 242 9.00 15.62 -5.91
C TYR A 242 9.90 14.58 -5.25
N ALA A 243 9.36 13.78 -4.32
CA ALA A 243 10.14 12.78 -3.59
C ALA A 243 10.62 11.66 -4.51
N ILE A 244 9.76 11.17 -5.41
CA ILE A 244 10.12 10.12 -6.38
C ILE A 244 11.22 10.61 -7.31
N LYS A 245 11.10 11.83 -7.86
CA LYS A 245 12.14 12.43 -8.70
C LYS A 245 13.46 12.60 -7.96
N ALA A 246 13.43 13.06 -6.71
CA ALA A 246 14.63 13.22 -5.90
C ALA A 246 15.35 11.89 -5.67
N LEU A 247 14.60 10.82 -5.33
CA LEU A 247 15.16 9.48 -5.16
C LEU A 247 15.73 8.91 -6.47
N ALA A 248 14.99 9.06 -7.58
CA ALA A 248 15.40 8.54 -8.89
C ALA A 248 16.59 9.30 -9.50
N SER A 249 16.85 10.54 -9.06
CA SER A 249 17.96 11.37 -9.55
C SER A 249 19.25 11.16 -8.76
N ASP A 250 19.21 10.44 -7.64
CA ASP A 250 20.39 10.15 -6.82
C ASP A 250 21.17 8.94 -7.43
N PRO A 251 22.38 9.15 -7.95
CA PRO A 251 23.15 8.10 -8.61
C PRO A 251 23.67 7.02 -7.64
N ASP A 252 23.69 7.31 -6.33
CA ASP A 252 24.15 6.38 -5.30
C ASP A 252 23.02 5.46 -4.79
N LEU A 253 21.79 5.66 -5.28
CA LEU A 253 20.64 4.84 -4.92
C LEU A 253 20.33 3.77 -5.98
N PRO A 254 19.87 2.57 -5.55
CA PRO A 254 19.35 1.59 -6.49
C PRO A 254 18.07 2.07 -7.19
N PRO A 255 17.69 1.46 -8.33
CA PRO A 255 16.48 1.83 -9.07
C PRO A 255 15.22 1.86 -8.19
N VAL A 256 14.42 2.90 -8.37
CA VAL A 256 13.18 3.15 -7.62
C VAL A 256 11.97 2.86 -8.49
N TYR A 257 10.99 2.13 -7.95
CA TYR A 257 9.76 1.74 -8.62
C TYR A 257 8.56 2.15 -7.77
N ALA A 258 7.85 3.19 -8.18
CA ALA A 258 6.54 3.55 -7.63
C ALA A 258 5.48 2.63 -8.25
N VAL A 259 4.91 1.71 -7.46
CA VAL A 259 4.02 0.65 -7.95
C VAL A 259 2.64 0.66 -7.31
N GLY A 260 2.37 1.61 -6.43
CA GLY A 260 1.12 1.72 -5.70
C GLY A 260 -0.05 2.23 -6.54
N PRO A 261 -1.25 2.30 -5.93
CA PRO A 261 -1.52 1.94 -4.54
C PRO A 261 -1.85 0.44 -4.38
N MET A 262 -1.15 -0.24 -3.46
CA MET A 262 -1.34 -1.66 -3.12
C MET A 262 -2.49 -1.85 -2.14
N LEU A 263 -3.70 -1.51 -2.59
CA LEU A 263 -4.92 -1.61 -1.79
C LEU A 263 -5.53 -3.01 -1.93
N SER A 264 -6.00 -3.59 -0.83
CA SER A 264 -6.78 -4.83 -0.88
C SER A 264 -8.26 -4.51 -0.86
N PRO A 265 -8.97 -4.60 -2.00
CA PRO A 265 -10.43 -4.61 -1.99
C PRO A 265 -10.87 -5.90 -1.32
N GLN A 266 -11.38 -5.81 -0.09
CA GLN A 266 -11.86 -7.01 0.59
C GLN A 266 -13.27 -7.39 0.12
N ASP A 267 -13.36 -8.44 -0.68
CA ASP A 267 -14.64 -9.05 -1.14
C ASP A 267 -15.34 -9.91 -0.07
N HIS A 268 -14.81 -9.97 1.15
CA HIS A 268 -15.44 -10.75 2.22
C HIS A 268 -16.56 -9.92 2.88
N HIS A 269 -17.78 -10.06 2.37
CA HIS A 269 -19.00 -9.40 2.84
C HIS A 269 -19.53 -9.90 4.20
N ASN A 270 -18.92 -10.93 4.79
CA ASN A 270 -19.44 -11.56 6.00
C ASN A 270 -19.50 -10.56 7.18
N GLY A 271 -20.73 -10.17 7.56
CA GLY A 271 -21.00 -9.27 8.69
C GLY A 271 -20.99 -7.76 8.38
N LYS A 272 -20.87 -7.37 7.10
CA LYS A 272 -20.71 -5.97 6.66
C LYS A 272 -22.00 -5.30 6.17
N GLU A 273 -23.06 -6.06 5.98
CA GLU A 273 -24.32 -5.59 5.39
C GLU A 273 -24.93 -4.43 6.17
N GLU A 274 -25.00 -4.54 7.50
CA GLU A 274 -25.62 -3.49 8.34
C GLU A 274 -24.95 -2.11 8.22
N ILE A 275 -23.62 -2.05 8.14
CA ILE A 275 -22.88 -0.78 8.01
C ILE A 275 -23.08 -0.19 6.61
N LEU A 276 -22.99 -1.04 5.58
CA LEU A 276 -23.18 -0.61 4.19
C LEU A 276 -24.62 -0.15 3.96
N ASP A 277 -25.60 -0.85 4.55
CA ASP A 277 -27.01 -0.49 4.50
C ASP A 277 -27.25 0.84 5.22
N TRP A 278 -26.66 1.05 6.40
CA TRP A 278 -26.75 2.34 7.09
C TRP A 278 -26.13 3.47 6.28
N LEU A 279 -24.93 3.27 5.71
CA LEU A 279 -24.24 4.25 4.86
C LEU A 279 -25.06 4.58 3.60
N SER A 280 -25.72 3.58 3.00
CA SER A 280 -26.54 3.75 1.80
C SER A 280 -27.75 4.67 1.99
N GLN A 281 -28.19 4.84 3.24
CA GLN A 281 -29.31 5.69 3.63
C GLN A 281 -28.88 7.14 3.94
N GLN A 282 -27.58 7.43 3.99
CA GLN A 282 -27.08 8.76 4.32
C GLN A 282 -26.93 9.65 3.06
N PRO A 283 -27.07 10.97 3.19
CA PRO A 283 -26.74 11.89 2.10
C PRO A 283 -25.27 11.74 1.65
N PRO A 284 -24.96 11.97 0.37
CA PRO A 284 -23.58 11.95 -0.12
C PRO A 284 -22.66 12.89 0.68
N SER A 285 -21.45 12.42 0.98
CA SER A 285 -20.41 13.19 1.68
C SER A 285 -20.84 13.82 3.02
N SER A 286 -21.76 13.14 3.74
CA SER A 286 -22.34 13.63 5.01
C SER A 286 -21.90 12.89 6.27
N VAL A 287 -21.11 11.83 6.12
CA VAL A 287 -20.62 10.98 7.21
C VAL A 287 -19.12 11.18 7.41
N VAL A 288 -18.71 11.38 8.66
CA VAL A 288 -17.31 11.41 9.08
C VAL A 288 -16.85 10.02 9.49
N PHE A 289 -15.71 9.55 8.98
CA PHE A 289 -15.14 8.27 9.38
C PHE A 289 -13.92 8.46 10.28
N LEU A 290 -13.90 7.77 11.42
CA LEU A 290 -12.82 7.82 12.37
C LEU A 290 -12.26 6.41 12.55
N CYS A 291 -10.98 6.24 12.23
CA CYS A 291 -10.25 5.00 12.41
C CYS A 291 -8.77 5.28 12.62
N PHE A 292 -8.26 4.95 13.80
CA PHE A 292 -6.89 5.24 14.20
C PHE A 292 -5.94 4.05 13.93
N GLY A 293 -6.12 3.38 12.79
CA GLY A 293 -5.29 2.26 12.35
C GLY A 293 -5.46 0.98 13.17
N SER A 294 -4.64 -0.04 12.85
CA SER A 294 -4.73 -1.37 13.47
C SER A 294 -4.05 -1.48 14.84
N GLN A 295 -3.10 -0.59 15.13
CA GLN A 295 -2.40 -0.54 16.43
C GLN A 295 -2.81 0.64 17.29
N GLY A 296 -3.51 1.63 16.72
CA GLY A 296 -3.86 2.83 17.46
C GLY A 296 -5.07 2.66 18.37
N GLY A 297 -5.11 3.54 19.35
CA GLY A 297 -6.13 3.63 20.39
C GLY A 297 -5.80 4.82 21.28
N PHE A 298 -6.79 5.31 22.01
CA PHE A 298 -6.61 6.40 22.94
C PHE A 298 -7.00 5.94 24.34
N GLU A 299 -6.40 6.56 25.36
CA GLU A 299 -6.87 6.39 26.73
C GLU A 299 -8.27 7.02 26.89
N ALA A 300 -9.03 6.54 27.89
CA ALA A 300 -10.41 6.94 28.12
C ALA A 300 -10.65 8.47 28.10
N PRO A 301 -9.82 9.33 28.72
CA PRO A 301 -10.04 10.78 28.68
C PRO A 301 -10.07 11.35 27.25
N GLN A 302 -9.22 10.86 26.37
CA GLN A 302 -9.16 11.32 24.98
C GLN A 302 -10.31 10.74 24.15
N ILE A 303 -10.73 9.50 24.43
CA ILE A 303 -11.96 8.93 23.84
C ILE A 303 -13.18 9.77 24.24
N HIS A 304 -13.31 10.15 25.51
CA HIS A 304 -14.42 10.99 25.98
C HIS A 304 -14.44 12.34 25.26
N GLN A 305 -13.29 13.00 25.10
CA GLN A 305 -13.21 14.25 24.36
C GLN A 305 -13.58 14.10 22.87
N ILE A 306 -13.22 12.99 22.23
CA ILE A 306 -13.65 12.70 20.85
C ILE A 306 -15.16 12.47 20.80
N ALA A 307 -15.73 11.73 21.75
CA ALA A 307 -17.16 11.47 21.84
C ALA A 307 -17.96 12.78 22.04
N GLU A 308 -17.54 13.63 22.98
CA GLU A 308 -18.13 14.95 23.21
C GLU A 308 -18.06 15.83 21.96
N ALA A 309 -16.94 15.80 21.23
CA ALA A 309 -16.78 16.56 19.99
C ALA A 309 -17.74 16.04 18.89
N LEU A 310 -17.87 14.72 18.72
CA LEU A 310 -18.80 14.12 17.77
C LEU A 310 -20.25 14.51 18.09
N GLU A 311 -20.65 14.40 19.35
CA GLU A 311 -21.98 14.78 19.81
C GLU A 311 -22.29 16.25 19.53
N ARG A 312 -21.39 17.15 19.93
CA ARG A 312 -21.54 18.60 19.74
C ARG A 312 -21.49 19.04 18.29
N SER A 313 -20.75 18.31 17.44
CA SER A 313 -20.64 18.63 16.01
C SER A 313 -21.94 18.44 15.26
N GLY A 314 -22.82 17.54 15.74
CA GLY A 314 -24.05 17.16 15.07
C GLY A 314 -23.86 16.40 13.75
N HIS A 315 -22.62 16.11 13.34
CA HIS A 315 -22.35 15.32 12.15
C HIS A 315 -22.73 13.85 12.33
N ARG A 316 -23.07 13.20 11.22
CA ARG A 316 -23.14 11.74 11.18
C ARG A 316 -21.74 11.18 11.20
N PHE A 317 -21.54 10.07 11.88
CA PHE A 317 -20.22 9.48 11.97
C PHE A 317 -20.26 7.95 11.99
N LEU A 318 -19.15 7.39 11.53
CA LEU A 318 -18.78 6.00 11.70
C LEU A 318 -17.43 5.99 12.42
N TRP A 319 -17.38 5.43 13.63
CA TRP A 319 -16.17 5.44 14.45
C TRP A 319 -15.79 4.00 14.83
N SER A 320 -14.66 3.55 14.30
CA SER A 320 -14.01 2.30 14.70
C SER A 320 -13.19 2.55 15.97
N ILE A 321 -13.66 2.04 17.10
CA ILE A 321 -13.00 2.21 18.41
C ILE A 321 -12.28 0.91 18.78
N ARG A 322 -11.09 1.04 19.38
CA ARG A 322 -10.41 -0.06 20.05
C ARG A 322 -10.37 0.20 21.55
N ARG A 323 -10.46 -0.85 22.37
CA ARG A 323 -10.26 -0.73 23.81
C ARG A 323 -8.82 -0.28 24.10
N PRO A 324 -8.58 0.58 25.10
CA PRO A 324 -7.24 0.95 25.53
C PRO A 324 -6.42 -0.30 25.89
N GLN A 325 -5.13 -0.32 25.54
CA GLN A 325 -4.24 -1.44 25.87
C GLN A 325 -3.92 -1.53 27.38
N SER A 326 -4.25 -0.49 28.14
CA SER A 326 -4.01 -0.36 29.58
C SER A 326 -4.98 -1.16 30.47
N LEU A 327 -6.03 -1.79 29.90
CA LEU A 327 -6.93 -2.70 30.62
C LEU A 327 -6.29 -4.08 30.78
N ASN A 328 -6.31 -4.63 32.01
CA ASN A 328 -5.58 -5.84 32.36
C ASN A 328 -6.06 -7.07 31.55
N LYS A 329 -5.16 -8.02 31.27
CA LYS A 329 -5.44 -9.28 30.55
C LYS A 329 -6.63 -10.09 31.09
N ALA A 330 -7.02 -9.90 32.36
CA ALA A 330 -8.19 -10.54 32.97
C ALA A 330 -9.54 -10.00 32.49
N GLU A 331 -9.58 -8.76 31.96
CA GLU A 331 -10.79 -8.10 31.44
C GLU A 331 -10.97 -8.34 29.93
N VAL A 332 -9.95 -8.92 29.27
CA VAL A 332 -9.92 -9.23 27.83
C VAL A 332 -10.92 -10.33 27.45
N ALA A 333 -11.42 -11.11 28.43
CA ALA A 333 -12.37 -12.20 28.20
C ALA A 333 -13.84 -11.76 28.12
N GLY A 334 -14.15 -10.47 28.32
CA GLY A 334 -15.51 -9.95 28.19
C GLY A 334 -15.89 -9.74 26.73
N GLU A 335 -16.93 -10.46 26.28
CA GLU A 335 -17.60 -10.27 25.00
C GLU A 335 -17.94 -8.78 24.73
N LEU A 336 -18.27 -8.50 23.47
CA LEU A 336 -18.54 -7.21 22.82
C LEU A 336 -19.57 -6.28 23.49
N SER A 337 -20.04 -6.55 24.70
CA SER A 337 -21.23 -5.91 25.29
C SER A 337 -20.98 -4.61 26.07
N ASP A 338 -19.82 -4.38 26.70
CA ASP A 338 -19.68 -3.17 27.55
C ASP A 338 -18.81 -2.10 26.88
N LEU A 339 -19.45 -1.33 25.99
CA LEU A 339 -18.99 0.00 25.54
C LEU A 339 -19.19 1.07 26.62
N ASP A 340 -20.09 0.80 27.56
CA ASP A 340 -20.57 1.74 28.58
C ASP A 340 -19.47 2.19 29.57
N GLY A 341 -18.38 1.43 29.68
CA GLY A 341 -17.23 1.81 30.52
C GLY A 341 -16.20 2.73 29.84
N ILE A 342 -16.24 2.88 28.51
CA ILE A 342 -15.22 3.60 27.73
C ILE A 342 -15.77 4.88 27.08
N LEU A 343 -17.08 4.92 26.82
CA LEU A 343 -17.75 6.09 26.26
C LEU A 343 -18.45 6.87 27.38
N PRO A 344 -18.69 8.18 27.19
CA PRO A 344 -19.50 8.95 28.13
C PRO A 344 -20.88 8.33 28.31
N GLU A 345 -21.38 8.31 29.54
CA GLU A 345 -22.70 7.80 29.87
C GLU A 345 -23.78 8.42 28.96
N GLY A 346 -24.65 7.58 28.41
CA GLY A 346 -25.73 7.99 27.52
C GLY A 346 -25.32 8.35 26.08
N PHE A 347 -24.03 8.23 25.72
CA PHE A 347 -23.54 8.63 24.40
C PHE A 347 -24.20 7.83 23.26
N ALA A 348 -24.36 6.52 23.44
CA ALA A 348 -24.97 5.65 22.44
C ALA A 348 -26.42 6.05 22.17
N GLU A 349 -27.20 6.35 23.21
CA GLU A 349 -28.59 6.79 23.10
C GLU A 349 -28.70 8.15 22.41
N ARG A 350 -27.87 9.13 22.82
CA ARG A 350 -27.88 10.49 22.26
C ARG A 350 -27.44 10.55 20.80
N THR A 351 -26.65 9.57 20.36
CA THR A 351 -26.12 9.50 18.99
C THR A 351 -26.80 8.46 18.10
N ARG A 352 -27.76 7.67 18.60
CA ARG A 352 -28.40 6.56 17.89
C ARG A 352 -28.90 6.86 16.47
N GLU A 353 -29.45 8.05 16.23
CA GLU A 353 -29.98 8.44 14.91
C GLU A 353 -28.90 8.96 13.93
N ARG A 354 -27.71 9.28 14.44
CA ARG A 354 -26.62 9.96 13.71
C ARG A 354 -25.33 9.13 13.63
N GLY A 355 -25.10 8.26 14.59
CA GLY A 355 -23.97 7.32 14.65
C GLY A 355 -24.39 5.97 14.07
N GLY A 356 -23.78 5.58 12.96
CA GLY A 356 -24.13 4.35 12.23
C GLY A 356 -23.59 3.04 12.79
N GLY A 357 -23.14 3.06 14.04
CA GLY A 357 -22.43 1.95 14.65
C GLY A 357 -21.12 2.44 15.25
N VAL A 358 -21.13 2.66 16.55
CA VAL A 358 -19.91 2.61 17.34
C VAL A 358 -19.61 1.14 17.53
N ARG A 359 -18.59 0.61 16.84
CA ARG A 359 -18.15 -0.78 17.04
C ARG A 359 -16.80 -0.77 17.75
N VAL A 360 -16.75 -1.46 18.89
CA VAL A 360 -15.49 -1.88 19.50
C VAL A 360 -15.13 -3.26 18.98
N GLY A 361 -14.00 -3.36 18.31
CA GLY A 361 -13.48 -4.61 17.80
C GLY A 361 -12.07 -4.40 17.28
N PRO A 362 -11.29 -5.49 17.08
CA PRO A 362 -9.95 -5.41 16.54
C PRO A 362 -10.01 -4.79 15.13
N ALA A 363 -9.83 -3.46 14.99
CA ALA A 363 -9.95 -2.63 13.76
C ALA A 363 -10.39 -3.49 12.59
N ASP A 364 -11.71 -3.67 12.53
CA ASP A 364 -12.28 -4.52 11.52
C ASP A 364 -11.88 -3.96 10.16
N ARG A 365 -11.78 -4.89 9.22
CA ARG A 365 -11.25 -4.87 7.86
C ARG A 365 -11.96 -3.88 6.91
N SER A 366 -12.31 -2.70 7.40
CA SER A 366 -13.54 -1.97 7.08
C SER A 366 -13.33 -0.61 6.42
N SER A 367 -12.11 -0.22 6.10
CA SER A 367 -11.90 0.93 5.24
C SER A 367 -10.71 0.69 4.36
N GLY A 368 -10.85 0.95 3.06
CA GLY A 368 -9.72 1.02 2.12
C GLY A 368 -8.65 2.06 2.50
N ALA A 369 -8.81 2.76 3.64
CA ALA A 369 -7.75 3.49 4.30
C ALA A 369 -6.73 2.53 4.92
N GLN A 370 -5.75 2.12 4.11
CA GLN A 370 -4.52 1.54 4.61
C GLN A 370 -3.70 2.63 5.29
N SER A 371 -3.66 2.65 6.63
CA SER A 371 -2.77 3.54 7.38
C SER A 371 -1.39 2.87 7.50
N HIS A 372 -0.44 3.29 6.66
CA HIS A 372 0.97 2.96 6.84
C HIS A 372 1.60 4.03 7.73
N GLY A 373 1.93 3.68 8.99
CA GLY A 373 2.82 4.47 9.84
C GLY A 373 2.42 5.90 10.22
N GLY A 374 1.20 6.35 9.91
CA GLY A 374 0.70 7.69 10.24
C GLY A 374 -0.73 7.64 10.76
N VAL A 375 -1.05 8.54 11.69
CA VAL A 375 -2.41 8.73 12.22
C VAL A 375 -3.36 8.98 11.04
N CYS A 376 -4.22 8.02 10.73
CA CYS A 376 -5.27 8.24 9.73
C CYS A 376 -6.42 8.99 10.39
N VAL A 377 -6.52 10.28 10.10
CA VAL A 377 -7.77 11.03 10.25
C VAL A 377 -8.38 11.13 8.86
N THR A 378 -9.28 10.21 8.50
CA THR A 378 -10.07 10.37 7.27
C THR A 378 -11.23 11.33 7.55
N LEU A 379 -10.95 12.63 7.55
CA LEU A 379 -12.02 13.63 7.52
C LEU A 379 -12.59 13.68 6.10
N ARG A 380 -13.78 13.07 5.96
CA ARG A 380 -14.69 13.00 4.81
C ARG A 380 -14.55 11.73 3.95
N LEU A 381 -15.48 10.80 4.15
CA LEU A 381 -15.74 9.72 3.19
C LEU A 381 -16.45 10.32 1.97
N GLU A 382 -15.77 10.43 0.84
CA GLU A 382 -16.43 10.51 -0.47
C GLU A 382 -16.66 9.11 -1.01
N LEU A 383 -17.76 8.47 -0.58
CA LEU A 383 -18.27 7.29 -1.26
C LEU A 383 -18.94 7.75 -2.56
N HIS A 384 -18.16 7.89 -3.64
CA HIS A 384 -18.74 7.91 -4.98
C HIS A 384 -19.25 6.50 -5.29
N THR A 385 -20.56 6.29 -5.11
CA THR A 385 -21.26 5.11 -5.61
C THR A 385 -21.32 5.19 -7.14
N ARG A 386 -20.21 4.83 -7.81
CA ARG A 386 -20.14 4.71 -9.28
C ARG A 386 -21.17 3.71 -9.86
N GLU A 387 -21.78 2.87 -9.03
CA GLU A 387 -22.85 1.95 -9.46
C GLU A 387 -24.14 2.65 -9.90
N ARG A 388 -24.40 3.90 -9.49
CA ARG A 388 -25.61 4.62 -9.94
C ARG A 388 -25.49 5.19 -11.36
N GLU A 389 -24.27 5.48 -11.83
CA GLU A 389 -24.06 5.95 -13.21
C GLU A 389 -24.00 4.80 -14.20
N ALA A 390 -23.38 3.66 -13.82
CA ALA A 390 -23.38 2.45 -14.66
C ALA A 390 -24.81 1.89 -14.89
N ARG A 391 -25.68 1.96 -13.87
CA ARG A 391 -27.10 1.55 -14.02
C ARG A 391 -27.97 2.56 -14.75
N ARG A 392 -27.54 3.83 -14.88
CA ARG A 392 -28.21 4.82 -15.74
C ARG A 392 -27.78 4.65 -17.19
N SER A 393 -26.48 4.46 -17.46
CA SER A 393 -26.01 4.18 -18.82
C SER A 393 -26.54 2.85 -19.36
N ASP A 394 -26.67 1.81 -18.54
CA ASP A 394 -27.29 0.54 -18.97
C ASP A 394 -28.80 0.64 -19.18
N ARG A 395 -29.51 1.54 -18.47
CA ARG A 395 -30.92 1.81 -18.74
C ARG A 395 -31.12 2.62 -20.02
N ASP A 396 -30.26 3.60 -20.28
CA ASP A 396 -30.32 4.40 -21.51
C ASP A 396 -29.90 3.56 -22.74
N VAL A 397 -29.01 2.58 -22.59
CA VAL A 397 -28.66 1.61 -23.65
C VAL A 397 -29.74 0.52 -23.82
N ALA A 398 -30.48 0.18 -22.75
CA ALA A 398 -31.61 -0.74 -22.83
C ALA A 398 -32.85 -0.09 -23.48
N ASP A 399 -33.12 1.19 -23.25
CA ASP A 399 -34.24 1.91 -23.88
C ASP A 399 -34.01 2.14 -25.38
N VAL A 400 -32.75 2.32 -25.82
CA VAL A 400 -32.41 2.40 -27.25
C VAL A 400 -32.47 1.02 -27.94
N ARG A 401 -32.39 -0.08 -27.19
CA ARG A 401 -32.53 -1.46 -27.71
C ARG A 401 -33.95 -2.02 -27.61
N GLY A 402 -34.85 -1.37 -26.89
CA GLY A 402 -36.27 -1.72 -26.78
C GLY A 402 -37.18 -1.06 -27.83
N ALA A 403 -36.68 -0.08 -28.59
CA ALA A 403 -37.44 0.62 -29.64
C ALA A 403 -37.18 0.08 -31.07
N ALA A 404 -36.50 -1.06 -31.21
CA ALA A 404 -36.17 -1.69 -32.48
C ALA A 404 -36.82 -3.07 -32.63
N ASP A 405 -38.09 -3.21 -32.30
CA ASP A 405 -38.91 -4.35 -32.74
C ASP A 405 -40.41 -3.97 -32.77
N GLU A 406 -40.78 -3.03 -33.63
CA GLU A 406 -42.16 -2.94 -34.09
C GLU A 406 -42.23 -2.98 -35.62
N ARG A 407 -43.14 -3.84 -36.07
CA ARG A 407 -43.27 -4.35 -37.44
C ARG A 407 -43.65 -3.27 -38.44
N VAL A 408 -42.97 -3.33 -39.58
CA VAL A 408 -43.41 -2.76 -40.87
C VAL A 408 -44.72 -3.43 -41.32
N PRO A 409 -45.69 -2.66 -41.83
CA PRO A 409 -46.47 -3.08 -42.99
C PRO A 409 -46.19 -2.19 -44.19
N ALA A 410 -46.17 -2.83 -45.36
CA ALA A 410 -45.88 -2.24 -46.66
C ALA A 410 -47.03 -1.36 -47.20
N GLY A 411 -46.68 -0.36 -48.03
CA GLY A 411 -47.54 0.14 -49.10
C GLY A 411 -47.47 1.64 -49.40
N GLU A 412 -46.94 1.96 -50.60
CA GLU A 412 -47.22 3.15 -51.45
C GLU A 412 -46.73 4.53 -50.93
N GLY A 413 -46.09 5.44 -51.68
CA GLY A 413 -45.69 5.63 -53.08
C GLY A 413 -45.41 7.14 -53.29
N VAL A 414 -44.51 7.50 -54.25
CA VAL A 414 -44.29 8.85 -54.85
C VAL A 414 -43.56 9.89 -53.97
N GLY A 415 -42.58 10.72 -54.36
CA GLY A 415 -41.85 11.02 -55.60
C GLY A 415 -41.07 12.36 -55.45
N GLY A 416 -39.96 12.54 -56.19
CA GLY A 416 -39.20 13.81 -56.42
C GLY A 416 -38.31 14.27 -55.25
N GLY A 417 -37.10 14.80 -55.37
CA GLY A 417 -36.26 15.47 -56.39
C GLY A 417 -35.40 16.49 -55.60
N GLY A 418 -34.07 16.44 -55.55
CA GLY A 418 -33.12 17.07 -56.48
C GLY A 418 -32.22 18.12 -55.78
N GLY A 419 -30.93 18.18 -56.16
CA GLY A 419 -29.95 19.28 -55.94
C GLY A 419 -29.25 19.30 -54.56
N ALA A 420 -27.91 19.17 -54.42
CA ALA A 420 -26.79 20.04 -54.86
C ALA A 420 -26.95 21.49 -54.31
N ASP A 421 -25.99 22.23 -53.80
CA ASP A 421 -24.52 22.26 -53.77
C ASP A 421 -24.17 23.31 -52.67
N GLY A 422 -23.12 23.20 -51.86
CA GLY A 422 -21.87 23.92 -52.11
C GLY A 422 -21.66 25.14 -51.17
N GLY A 423 -20.42 25.35 -50.71
CA GLY A 423 -19.96 26.68 -50.25
C GLY A 423 -19.37 26.78 -48.83
N LEU A 424 -18.09 26.45 -48.66
CA LEU A 424 -17.11 27.25 -47.89
C LEU A 424 -16.54 28.34 -48.84
N PRO A 425 -15.66 29.31 -48.47
CA PRO A 425 -14.80 29.39 -47.27
C PRO A 425 -14.55 30.85 -46.74
N GLU A 426 -13.49 30.99 -45.90
CA GLU A 426 -12.66 32.18 -45.65
C GLU A 426 -13.25 33.29 -44.74
N ASP A 427 -12.51 33.98 -43.86
CA ASP A 427 -11.07 34.14 -43.74
C ASP A 427 -10.62 34.75 -42.38
N ALA A 428 -9.31 34.60 -42.11
CA ALA A 428 -8.32 35.47 -41.46
C ALA A 428 -8.54 36.26 -40.14
N GLY A 429 -7.47 36.30 -39.33
CA GLY A 429 -7.13 37.48 -38.50
C GLY A 429 -6.20 37.25 -37.30
N CYS A 430 -4.88 37.23 -37.53
CA CYS A 430 -3.82 37.28 -36.50
C CYS A 430 -3.70 38.67 -35.82
N GLY A 431 -3.14 38.72 -34.62
CA GLY A 431 -2.64 39.95 -33.99
C GLY A 431 -1.86 39.72 -32.69
N GLU A 432 -0.54 39.90 -32.75
CA GLU A 432 0.46 39.90 -31.66
C GLU A 432 0.44 41.19 -30.81
N GLY A 433 1.16 41.17 -29.66
CA GLY A 433 1.69 42.34 -28.94
C GLY A 433 1.31 42.34 -27.44
N ASP A 434 2.15 41.88 -26.50
CA ASP A 434 3.41 42.43 -25.94
C ASP A 434 3.21 43.46 -24.78
N HIS A 435 4.12 43.35 -23.79
CA HIS A 435 4.38 44.13 -22.57
C HIS A 435 3.41 43.92 -21.38
N GLY A 436 3.84 43.67 -20.13
CA GLY A 436 5.16 43.75 -19.51
C GLY A 436 5.03 44.39 -18.12
N ARG A 437 5.20 43.60 -17.05
CA ARG A 437 5.97 43.89 -15.83
C ARG A 437 5.83 42.76 -14.82
#